data_AF-A0A2I0AVN4-F1
#
_entry.id   AF-A0A2I0AVN4-F1
#
_cell.length_a   1.000
_cell.length_b   1.000
_cell.length_c   1.000
_cell.angle_alpha   90.00
_cell.angle_beta   90.00
_cell.angle_gamma   90.00
#
_symmetry.space_group_name_H-M   'P 1'
#
loop_
_entity.id
_entity.type
_entity.pdbx_description
1 polymer ?
#
loop_
_entity_poly.entity_id
_entity_poly.type
_entity_poly.pdbx_seq_one_letter_code
_entity_poly.pdbx_strand_id
1 'polypeptide(L)'
;MLAVAAAGYRAIAPDSRGYGLSDQPPEPEKATFDELADDLLGILDFLNIPKAFFVGKDFGVIPAYDFAVKHPDRVCGVVTLGFPYFPVMISFDPLPEGLYIKRWQEPGRAEADFGRLDAKTVVRNVYILFSESEIPIAEEGREIMDLVDPSAPLPPWFTEDDLQIYAALYEKSGFRFPLQIPYR
;
A
#
# COMPACT_ATOMS: atom_id res chain seq x y z
N MET A 1 2.73 -15.90 -3.17
CA MET A 1 3.95 -16.58 -2.68
C MET A 1 4.05 -18.05 -3.09
N LEU A 2 3.02 -18.88 -2.86
CA LEU A 2 3.08 -20.31 -3.20
C LEU A 2 3.38 -20.59 -4.69
N ALA A 3 2.75 -19.84 -5.60
CA ALA A 3 2.95 -20.01 -7.04
C ALA A 3 4.41 -19.80 -7.48
N VAL A 4 5.07 -18.73 -6.99
CA VAL A 4 6.46 -18.44 -7.33
C VAL A 4 7.44 -19.42 -6.67
N ALA A 5 7.13 -19.89 -5.46
CA ALA A 5 7.91 -20.93 -4.80
C ALA A 5 7.83 -22.26 -5.57
N ALA A 6 6.63 -22.65 -6.01
CA ALA A 6 6.42 -23.83 -6.84
C ALA A 6 7.14 -23.74 -8.20
N ALA A 7 7.33 -22.52 -8.72
CA ALA A 7 8.14 -22.27 -9.92
C ALA A 7 9.66 -22.27 -9.67
N GLY A 8 10.12 -22.56 -8.45
CA GLY A 8 11.54 -22.69 -8.11
C GLY A 8 12.21 -21.40 -7.63
N TYR A 9 11.45 -20.33 -7.37
CA TYR A 9 11.99 -19.07 -6.86
C TYR A 9 11.95 -19.02 -5.32
N ARG A 10 12.96 -18.40 -4.71
CA ARG A 10 12.87 -17.97 -3.30
C ARG A 10 12.07 -16.68 -3.24
N ALA A 11 10.87 -16.75 -2.65
CA ALA A 11 9.98 -15.62 -2.55
C ALA A 11 10.09 -14.95 -1.17
N ILE A 12 10.29 -13.63 -1.15
CA ILE A 12 10.38 -12.81 0.06
C ILE A 12 9.34 -11.69 -0.07
N ALA A 13 8.48 -11.54 0.93
CA ALA A 13 7.47 -10.49 1.02
C ALA A 13 7.60 -9.83 2.40
N PRO A 14 8.44 -8.78 2.54
CA PRO A 14 8.58 -8.07 3.80
C PRO A 14 7.38 -7.14 4.01
N ASP A 15 6.97 -6.97 5.26
CA ASP A 15 6.16 -5.81 5.64
C ASP A 15 7.07 -4.58 5.62
N SER A 16 6.70 -3.56 4.85
CA SER A 16 7.40 -2.28 4.85
C SER A 16 7.37 -1.63 6.24
N ARG A 17 8.38 -0.82 6.58
CA ARG A 17 8.34 -0.01 7.82
C ARG A 17 7.00 0.74 7.92
N GLY A 18 6.40 0.74 9.11
CA GLY A 18 5.09 1.33 9.36
C GLY A 18 3.87 0.52 8.89
N TYR A 19 4.08 -0.69 8.36
CA TYR A 19 3.03 -1.62 7.96
C TYR A 19 3.12 -2.93 8.75
N GLY A 20 1.96 -3.53 9.02
CA GLY A 20 1.83 -4.89 9.51
C GLY A 20 2.69 -5.19 10.73
N LEU A 21 3.59 -6.16 10.59
CA LEU A 21 4.46 -6.60 11.69
C LEU A 21 5.73 -5.77 11.84
N SER A 22 6.10 -4.95 10.87
CA SER A 22 7.27 -4.09 10.94
C SER A 22 7.05 -2.87 11.83
N ASP A 23 8.12 -2.38 12.44
CA ASP A 23 8.07 -1.22 13.32
C ASP A 23 7.71 0.07 12.57
N GLN A 24 7.14 1.03 13.29
CA GLN A 24 6.93 2.38 12.76
C GLN A 24 8.28 3.09 12.53
N PRO A 25 8.41 3.91 11.48
CA PRO A 25 9.56 4.81 11.36
C PRO A 25 9.67 5.72 12.61
N PRO A 26 10.89 6.08 13.06
CA PRO A 26 11.08 6.91 14.25
C PRO A 26 10.43 8.30 14.14
N GLU A 27 10.46 8.87 12.93
CA GLU A 27 9.83 10.15 12.59
C GLU A 27 8.89 9.94 11.40
N PRO A 28 7.69 9.36 11.62
CA PRO A 28 6.78 8.99 10.55
C PRO A 28 6.46 10.14 9.61
N GLU A 29 6.49 11.39 10.08
CA GLU A 29 6.20 12.59 9.30
C GLU A 29 7.28 12.99 8.31
N LYS A 30 8.51 12.49 8.50
CA LYS A 30 9.68 12.81 7.66
C LYS A 30 10.08 11.67 6.72
N ALA A 31 9.56 10.47 6.96
CA ALA A 31 9.86 9.31 6.14
C ALA A 31 9.34 9.49 4.70
N THR A 32 10.17 9.07 3.75
CA THR A 32 9.93 9.12 2.30
C THR A 32 10.04 7.72 1.69
N PHE A 33 9.65 7.58 0.42
CA PHE A 33 9.86 6.32 -0.31
C PHE A 33 11.33 5.93 -0.47
N ASP A 34 12.27 6.88 -0.33
CA ASP A 34 13.70 6.58 -0.36
C ASP A 34 14.09 5.63 0.78
N GLU A 35 13.57 5.86 1.99
CA GLU A 35 13.84 5.00 3.14
C GLU A 35 13.30 3.57 2.93
N LEU A 36 12.16 3.45 2.26
CA LEU A 36 11.57 2.15 1.89
C LEU A 36 12.44 1.43 0.85
N ALA A 37 13.08 2.15 -0.06
CA ALA A 37 14.07 1.56 -0.97
C ALA A 37 15.35 1.15 -0.24
N ASP A 38 15.82 1.94 0.73
CA ASP A 38 16.99 1.61 1.55
C ASP A 38 16.74 0.34 2.39
N ASP A 39 15.51 0.13 2.88
CA ASP A 39 15.12 -1.12 3.54
C ASP A 39 15.29 -2.34 2.63
N LEU A 40 14.96 -2.22 1.34
CA LEU A 40 15.15 -3.32 0.38
C LEU A 40 16.63 -3.68 0.26
N LEU A 41 17.53 -2.67 0.24
CA LEU A 41 18.97 -2.90 0.24
C LEU A 41 19.41 -3.65 1.51
N GLY A 42 18.96 -3.16 2.67
CA GLY A 42 19.26 -3.76 3.96
C GLY A 42 18.80 -5.21 4.06
N ILE A 43 17.61 -5.53 3.53
CA ILE A 43 17.08 -6.90 3.46
C ILE A 43 17.96 -7.78 2.57
N LEU A 44 18.34 -7.31 1.38
CA LEU A 44 19.22 -8.09 0.50
C LEU A 44 20.57 -8.36 1.15
N ASP A 45 21.18 -7.36 1.77
CA ASP A 45 22.48 -7.48 2.41
C ASP A 45 22.42 -8.43 3.62
N PHE A 46 21.42 -8.29 4.48
CA PHE A 46 21.20 -9.18 5.62
C PHE A 46 21.02 -10.65 5.19
N LEU A 47 20.28 -10.88 4.11
CA LEU A 47 20.03 -12.22 3.57
C LEU A 47 21.16 -12.73 2.65
N ASN A 48 22.22 -11.94 2.43
CA ASN A 48 23.31 -12.21 1.50
C ASN A 48 22.83 -12.51 0.07
N ILE A 49 21.85 -11.74 -0.42
CA ILE A 49 21.29 -11.86 -1.75
C ILE A 49 21.95 -10.81 -2.67
N PRO A 50 22.73 -11.22 -3.68
CA PRO A 50 23.44 -10.29 -4.55
C PRO A 50 22.50 -9.55 -5.50
N LYS A 51 21.50 -10.24 -6.08
CA LYS A 51 20.49 -9.65 -6.97
C LYS A 51 19.13 -10.29 -6.77
N ALA A 52 18.06 -9.52 -7.01
CA ALA A 52 16.69 -10.02 -6.94
C ALA A 52 15.81 -9.46 -8.07
N PHE A 53 14.71 -10.17 -8.36
CA PHE A 53 13.58 -9.59 -9.08
C PHE A 53 12.68 -8.86 -8.08
N PHE A 54 12.27 -7.65 -8.43
CA PHE A 54 11.36 -6.84 -7.61
C PHE A 54 9.96 -6.85 -8.22
N VAL A 55 8.96 -7.10 -7.39
CA VAL A 55 7.55 -7.10 -7.81
C VAL A 55 6.82 -6.06 -6.96
N GLY A 56 6.33 -5.00 -7.60
CA GLY A 56 5.59 -3.92 -6.96
C GLY A 56 4.13 -3.89 -7.42
N LYS A 57 3.22 -3.53 -6.52
CA LYS A 57 1.81 -3.26 -6.81
C LYS A 57 1.42 -1.96 -6.16
N ASP A 58 0.65 -1.13 -6.87
CA ASP A 58 0.17 0.16 -6.37
C ASP A 58 1.34 1.04 -5.87
N PHE A 59 1.27 1.72 -4.73
CA PHE A 59 2.38 2.53 -4.21
C PHE A 59 3.65 1.73 -3.89
N GLY A 60 3.56 0.40 -3.75
CA GLY A 60 4.71 -0.48 -3.60
C GLY A 60 5.63 -0.53 -4.83
N VAL A 61 5.21 0.02 -5.98
CA VAL A 61 6.10 0.14 -7.15
C VAL A 61 7.16 1.22 -6.97
N ILE A 62 6.88 2.27 -6.18
CA ILE A 62 7.76 3.43 -6.01
C ILE A 62 9.11 2.99 -5.42
N PRO A 63 9.18 2.32 -4.25
CA PRO A 63 10.47 1.88 -3.73
C PRO A 63 11.16 0.84 -4.65
N ALA A 64 10.41 0.06 -5.43
CA ALA A 64 11.00 -0.85 -6.41
C ALA A 64 11.66 -0.12 -7.58
N TYR A 65 11.06 0.98 -8.06
CA TYR A 65 11.66 1.85 -9.08
C TYR A 65 12.88 2.58 -8.54
N ASP A 66 12.76 3.21 -7.38
CA ASP A 66 13.86 3.96 -6.76
C ASP A 66 15.05 3.04 -6.48
N PHE A 67 14.79 1.83 -5.96
CA PHE A 67 15.83 0.82 -5.76
C PHE A 67 16.52 0.44 -7.07
N ALA A 68 15.76 0.21 -8.15
CA ALA A 68 16.34 -0.19 -9.43
C ALA A 68 17.18 0.91 -10.08
N VAL A 69 16.81 2.19 -9.90
CA VAL A 69 17.59 3.33 -10.38
C VAL A 69 18.87 3.51 -9.56
N LYS A 70 18.80 3.38 -8.23
CA LYS A 70 19.95 3.57 -7.32
C LYS A 70 20.93 2.40 -7.31
N HIS A 71 20.42 1.17 -7.47
CA HIS A 71 21.18 -0.08 -7.35
C HIS A 71 20.97 -1.01 -8.55
N PRO A 72 21.25 -0.58 -9.79
CA PRO A 72 21.03 -1.39 -10.98
C PRO A 72 21.87 -2.69 -10.98
N ASP A 73 22.99 -2.71 -10.26
CA ASP A 73 23.83 -3.88 -10.03
C ASP A 73 23.24 -4.90 -9.04
N ARG A 74 22.12 -4.56 -8.37
CA ARG A 74 21.39 -5.40 -7.41
C ARG A 74 20.05 -5.91 -7.95
N VAL A 75 19.70 -5.59 -9.20
CA VAL A 75 18.40 -5.92 -9.80
C VAL A 75 18.54 -6.91 -10.96
N CYS A 76 17.72 -7.97 -10.94
CA CYS A 76 17.53 -8.88 -12.08
C CYS A 76 16.43 -8.39 -13.04
N GLY A 77 15.41 -7.73 -12.50
CA GLY A 77 14.30 -7.14 -13.24
C GLY A 77 13.24 -6.58 -12.29
N VAL A 78 12.37 -5.72 -12.82
CA VAL A 78 11.26 -5.12 -12.08
C VAL A 78 9.95 -5.46 -12.79
N VAL A 79 8.99 -5.97 -12.03
CA VAL A 79 7.62 -6.24 -12.49
C VAL A 79 6.69 -5.32 -11.70
N THR A 80 5.84 -4.58 -12.39
CA THR A 80 4.89 -3.68 -11.74
C THR A 80 3.45 -3.96 -12.14
N LEU A 81 2.54 -3.77 -11.19
CA LEU A 81 1.11 -3.98 -11.33
C LEU A 81 0.39 -2.68 -10.94
N GLY A 82 -0.27 -2.05 -11.92
CA GLY A 82 -1.11 -0.86 -11.71
C GLY A 82 -0.42 0.45 -12.09
N PHE A 83 0.68 0.82 -11.42
CA PHE A 83 1.26 2.16 -11.53
C PHE A 83 2.52 2.18 -12.44
N PRO A 84 2.54 2.95 -13.55
CA PRO A 84 3.71 3.11 -14.42
C PRO A 84 4.87 3.86 -13.73
N TYR A 85 6.08 3.74 -14.30
CA TYR A 85 7.20 4.59 -13.93
C TYR A 85 6.97 6.01 -14.45
N PHE A 86 6.90 6.97 -13.55
CA PHE A 86 6.87 8.40 -13.87
C PHE A 86 8.08 9.09 -13.25
N PRO A 87 8.93 9.75 -14.05
CA PRO A 87 10.05 10.53 -13.51
C PRO A 87 9.57 11.81 -12.80
N VAL A 88 8.30 12.20 -12.97
CA VAL A 88 7.66 13.35 -12.32
C VAL A 88 6.26 12.91 -11.90
N MET A 89 5.88 13.24 -10.65
CA MET A 89 4.56 12.89 -10.11
C MET A 89 3.43 13.52 -10.95
N ILE A 90 2.38 12.74 -11.22
CA ILE A 90 1.21 13.21 -11.95
C ILE A 90 0.38 14.11 -11.02
N SER A 91 -0.02 15.30 -11.50
CA SER A 91 -0.98 16.13 -10.77
C SER A 91 -2.38 15.53 -10.84
N PHE A 92 -3.04 15.43 -9.68
CA PHE A 92 -4.44 15.03 -9.54
C PHE A 92 -5.40 16.23 -9.52
N ASP A 93 -4.92 17.45 -9.72
CA ASP A 93 -5.74 18.67 -9.74
C ASP A 93 -6.96 18.62 -10.67
N PRO A 94 -6.87 18.08 -11.91
CA PRO A 94 -8.01 18.08 -12.83
C PRO A 94 -9.10 17.06 -12.45
N LEU A 95 -8.89 16.24 -11.42
CA LEU A 95 -9.82 15.19 -11.02
C LEU A 95 -10.90 15.71 -10.04
N PRO A 96 -12.08 15.06 -10.00
CA PRO A 96 -13.18 15.45 -9.13
C PRO A 96 -12.76 15.50 -7.66
N GLU A 97 -13.24 16.51 -6.92
CA GLU A 97 -12.96 16.66 -5.48
C GLU A 97 -13.31 15.41 -4.67
N GLY A 98 -14.40 14.72 -5.05
CA GLY A 98 -14.86 13.50 -4.41
C GLY A 98 -13.90 12.32 -4.52
N LEU A 99 -12.91 12.35 -5.43
CA LEU A 99 -11.99 11.25 -5.67
C LEU A 99 -11.21 10.91 -4.40
N TYR A 100 -11.14 9.61 -4.07
CA TYR A 100 -10.46 9.13 -2.86
C TYR A 100 -9.03 9.68 -2.69
N ILE A 101 -8.26 9.76 -3.78
CA ILE A 101 -6.89 10.31 -3.76
C ILE A 101 -6.89 11.74 -3.25
N LYS A 102 -7.78 12.61 -3.76
CA LYS A 102 -7.84 14.02 -3.34
C LYS A 102 -8.29 14.16 -1.89
N ARG A 103 -9.23 13.33 -1.46
CA ARG A 103 -9.71 13.34 -0.07
C ARG A 103 -8.65 12.85 0.90
N TRP A 104 -7.94 11.78 0.57
CA TRP A 104 -6.93 11.20 1.45
C TRP A 104 -5.61 11.99 1.45
N GLN A 105 -5.35 12.77 0.40
CA GLN A 105 -4.24 13.73 0.36
C GLN A 105 -4.46 14.92 1.31
N GLU A 106 -5.70 15.24 1.68
CA GLU A 106 -5.98 16.30 2.65
C GLU A 106 -5.51 15.87 4.06
N PRO A 107 -4.55 16.59 4.68
CA PRO A 107 -3.97 16.15 5.95
C PRO A 107 -5.01 15.96 7.06
N GLY A 108 -5.05 14.75 7.63
CA GLY A 108 -5.95 14.41 8.74
C GLY A 108 -7.34 13.96 8.32
N ARG A 109 -7.73 14.13 7.05
CA ARG A 109 -9.09 13.78 6.59
C ARG A 109 -9.27 12.26 6.50
N ALA A 110 -8.32 11.54 5.92
CA ALA A 110 -8.38 10.08 5.87
C ALA A 110 -8.30 9.47 7.27
N GLU A 111 -7.45 10.01 8.14
CA GLU A 111 -7.33 9.53 9.52
C GLU A 111 -8.62 9.76 10.31
N ALA A 112 -9.29 10.89 10.10
CA ALA A 112 -10.61 11.16 10.68
C ALA A 112 -11.67 10.20 10.12
N ASP A 113 -11.66 9.94 8.80
CA ASP A 113 -12.59 9.01 8.15
C ASP A 113 -12.42 7.58 8.67
N PHE A 114 -11.19 7.07 8.66
CA PHE A 114 -10.83 5.72 9.12
C PHE A 114 -11.04 5.57 10.63
N GLY A 115 -10.75 6.61 11.41
CA GLY A 115 -10.87 6.60 12.87
C GLY A 115 -12.31 6.46 13.39
N ARG A 116 -13.32 6.55 12.53
CA ARG A 116 -14.72 6.26 12.88
C ARG A 116 -15.01 4.77 13.04
N LEU A 117 -14.13 3.91 12.53
CA LEU A 117 -14.36 2.49 12.34
C LEU A 117 -13.25 1.66 12.99
N ASP A 118 -13.54 0.41 13.34
CA ASP A 118 -12.49 -0.53 13.73
C ASP A 118 -11.65 -0.96 12.52
N ALA A 119 -10.43 -1.46 12.77
CA ALA A 119 -9.49 -1.82 11.72
C ALA A 119 -10.05 -2.88 10.77
N LYS A 120 -10.85 -3.82 11.29
CA LYS A 120 -11.49 -4.86 10.48
C LYS A 120 -12.48 -4.26 9.49
N THR A 121 -13.32 -3.32 9.92
CA THR A 121 -14.30 -2.65 9.07
C THR A 121 -13.61 -1.78 8.03
N VAL A 122 -12.54 -1.05 8.40
CA VAL A 122 -11.73 -0.29 7.45
C VAL A 122 -11.15 -1.20 6.36
N VAL A 123 -10.47 -2.29 6.76
CA VAL A 123 -9.87 -3.24 5.82
C VAL A 123 -10.93 -3.85 4.91
N ARG A 124 -12.06 -4.29 5.47
CA ARG A 124 -13.21 -4.78 4.69
C ARG A 124 -13.66 -3.77 3.65
N ASN A 125 -13.87 -2.52 4.07
CA ASN A 125 -14.36 -1.47 3.19
C ASN A 125 -13.38 -1.17 2.06
N VAL A 126 -12.08 -1.08 2.37
CA VAL A 126 -11.02 -0.91 1.35
C VAL A 126 -11.03 -2.07 0.35
N TYR A 127 -11.10 -3.32 0.81
CA TYR A 127 -11.12 -4.46 -0.11
C TYR A 127 -12.39 -4.52 -0.96
N ILE A 128 -13.55 -4.09 -0.47
CA ILE A 128 -14.78 -3.98 -1.28
C ILE A 128 -14.59 -2.89 -2.34
N LEU A 129 -14.26 -1.66 -1.93
CA LEU A 129 -14.15 -0.50 -2.83
C LEU A 129 -13.13 -0.70 -3.96
N PHE A 130 -11.97 -1.30 -3.66
CA PHE A 130 -10.87 -1.43 -4.61
C PHE A 130 -10.82 -2.79 -5.31
N SER A 131 -11.89 -3.59 -5.21
CA SER A 131 -12.10 -4.80 -6.01
C SER A 131 -13.17 -4.64 -7.08
N GLU A 132 -13.79 -3.47 -7.16
CA GLU A 132 -14.77 -3.10 -8.19
C GLU A 132 -14.09 -2.41 -9.39
N SER A 133 -14.83 -2.22 -10.48
CA SER A 133 -14.33 -1.49 -11.66
C SER A 133 -14.39 0.03 -11.50
N GLU A 134 -15.24 0.48 -10.59
CA GLU A 134 -15.57 1.86 -10.33
C GLU A 134 -14.54 2.49 -9.39
N ILE A 135 -14.07 3.68 -9.76
CA ILE A 135 -13.14 4.43 -8.90
C ILE A 135 -13.97 5.10 -7.79
N PRO A 136 -13.59 4.95 -6.50
CA PRO A 136 -14.33 5.58 -5.41
C PRO A 136 -14.30 7.11 -5.49
N ILE A 137 -15.49 7.71 -5.69
CA ILE A 137 -15.72 9.14 -5.73
C ILE A 137 -16.89 9.44 -4.79
N ALA A 138 -16.61 10.12 -3.67
CA ALA A 138 -17.63 10.47 -2.69
C ALA A 138 -18.36 11.76 -3.02
N GLU A 139 -19.68 11.72 -2.89
CA GLU A 139 -20.59 12.87 -2.99
C GLU A 139 -20.35 13.89 -1.88
N GLU A 140 -20.91 15.09 -2.04
CA GLU A 140 -20.85 16.13 -1.02
C GLU A 140 -21.45 15.64 0.32
N GLY A 141 -20.72 15.88 1.42
CA GLY A 141 -21.17 15.50 2.77
C GLY A 141 -20.98 14.03 3.17
N ARG A 142 -20.44 13.17 2.29
CA ARG A 142 -20.07 11.78 2.60
C ARG A 142 -18.56 11.59 2.50
N GLU A 143 -17.96 10.67 3.25
CA GLU A 143 -16.56 10.27 3.10
C GLU A 143 -16.39 8.93 2.38
N ILE A 144 -15.14 8.53 2.06
CA ILE A 144 -14.87 7.34 1.25
C ILE A 144 -15.34 6.06 1.95
N MET A 145 -15.14 5.96 3.26
CA MET A 145 -15.63 4.80 4.02
C MET A 145 -17.16 4.70 4.08
N ASP A 146 -17.89 5.78 3.78
CA ASP A 146 -19.37 5.76 3.74
C ASP A 146 -19.91 5.14 2.45
N LEU A 147 -19.07 4.93 1.44
CA LEU A 147 -19.49 4.41 0.12
C LEU A 147 -19.85 2.93 0.14
N VAL A 148 -19.39 2.19 1.14
CA VAL A 148 -19.61 0.74 1.25
C VAL A 148 -20.95 0.46 1.92
N ASP A 149 -21.80 -0.32 1.25
CA ASP A 149 -22.97 -0.93 1.88
C ASP A 149 -22.49 -1.97 2.91
N PRO A 150 -22.85 -1.86 4.21
CA PRO A 150 -22.45 -2.84 5.23
C PRO A 150 -22.90 -4.28 4.94
N SER A 151 -23.92 -4.45 4.09
CA SER A 151 -24.42 -5.75 3.66
C SER A 151 -23.68 -6.32 2.44
N ALA A 152 -22.81 -5.53 1.80
CA ALA A 152 -22.03 -5.97 0.64
C ALA A 152 -21.13 -7.17 1.03
N PRO A 153 -21.08 -8.21 0.18
CA PRO A 153 -20.22 -9.35 0.43
C PRO A 153 -18.74 -8.98 0.21
N LEU A 154 -17.84 -9.74 0.82
CA LEU A 154 -16.43 -9.65 0.48
C LEU A 154 -16.19 -10.07 -0.99
N PRO A 155 -15.13 -9.57 -1.63
CA PRO A 155 -14.69 -10.08 -2.92
C PRO A 155 -14.54 -11.61 -2.89
N PRO A 156 -14.89 -12.35 -3.96
CA PRO A 156 -14.98 -13.81 -3.94
C PRO A 156 -13.64 -14.52 -3.67
N TRP A 157 -12.52 -13.81 -3.82
CA TRP A 157 -11.17 -14.30 -3.55
C TRP A 157 -10.63 -13.89 -2.18
N PHE A 158 -11.36 -13.08 -1.41
CA PHE A 158 -10.95 -12.54 -0.11
C PHE A 158 -11.84 -13.13 0.99
N THR A 159 -11.27 -14.02 1.79
CA THR A 159 -12.02 -14.77 2.80
C THR A 159 -12.15 -14.00 4.12
N GLU A 160 -13.03 -14.47 5.00
CA GLU A 160 -13.15 -13.91 6.36
C GLU A 160 -11.86 -14.14 7.19
N ASP A 161 -11.16 -15.24 6.94
CA ASP A 161 -9.87 -15.53 7.58
C ASP A 161 -8.79 -14.54 7.09
N ASP A 162 -8.75 -14.24 5.78
CA ASP A 162 -7.85 -13.21 5.25
C ASP A 162 -8.16 -11.86 5.90
N LEU A 163 -9.43 -11.47 5.94
CA LEU A 163 -9.87 -10.23 6.58
C LEU A 163 -9.41 -10.15 8.04
N GLN A 164 -9.54 -11.25 8.80
CA GLN A 164 -9.12 -11.29 10.19
C GLN A 164 -7.60 -11.12 10.34
N ILE A 165 -6.80 -11.73 9.46
CA ILE A 165 -5.34 -11.59 9.45
C ILE A 165 -4.96 -10.14 9.14
N TYR A 166 -5.49 -9.56 8.06
CA TYR A 166 -5.16 -8.18 7.69
C TYR A 166 -5.63 -7.17 8.74
N ALA A 167 -6.81 -7.38 9.35
CA ALA A 167 -7.29 -6.55 10.44
C ALA A 167 -6.31 -6.55 11.62
N ALA A 168 -5.85 -7.72 12.08
CA ALA A 168 -4.90 -7.83 13.18
C ALA A 168 -3.56 -7.15 12.88
N LEU A 169 -3.10 -7.20 11.63
CA LEU A 169 -1.90 -6.49 11.19
C LEU A 169 -2.07 -4.96 11.32
N TYR A 170 -3.22 -4.42 10.90
CA TYR A 170 -3.52 -3.00 11.02
C TYR A 170 -3.94 -2.56 12.44
N GLU A 171 -4.43 -3.45 13.28
CA GLU A 171 -4.59 -3.18 14.72
C GLU A 171 -3.22 -2.93 15.39
N LYS A 172 -2.19 -3.66 14.95
CA LYS A 172 -0.82 -3.46 15.41
C LYS A 172 -0.18 -2.19 14.82
N SER A 173 -0.19 -2.05 13.50
CA SER A 173 0.53 -0.96 12.84
C SER A 173 -0.23 0.37 12.84
N GLY A 174 -1.56 0.32 12.91
CA GLY A 174 -2.41 1.46 12.59
C GLY A 174 -2.36 1.84 11.10
N PHE A 175 -3.11 2.88 10.73
CA PHE A 175 -3.24 3.37 9.35
C PHE A 175 -2.48 4.67 9.07
N ARG A 176 -1.95 5.33 10.11
CA ARG A 176 -1.39 6.68 9.98
C ARG A 176 -0.25 6.76 8.96
N PHE A 177 0.78 5.93 9.11
CA PHE A 177 1.89 5.92 8.16
C PHE A 177 1.45 5.48 6.75
N PRO A 178 0.69 4.38 6.58
CA PRO A 178 0.13 3.97 5.29
C PRO A 178 -0.69 5.05 4.57
N LEU A 179 -1.45 5.86 5.30
CA LEU A 179 -2.28 6.94 4.73
C LEU A 179 -1.46 8.15 4.29
N GLN A 180 -0.31 8.39 4.90
CA GLN A 180 0.45 9.61 4.68
C GLN A 180 1.58 9.45 3.67
N ILE A 181 2.28 8.32 3.67
CA ILE A 181 3.44 8.11 2.80
C ILE A 181 3.17 8.31 1.29
N PRO A 182 1.99 7.96 0.74
CA PRO A 182 1.74 8.12 -0.70
C PRO A 182 1.63 9.58 -1.18
N TYR A 183 1.41 10.52 -0.27
CA TYR A 183 1.06 11.91 -0.60
C TYR A 183 2.14 12.92 -0.22
N ARG A 184 3.38 12.45 -0.08
CA ARG A 184 4.55 13.24 0.29
C ARG A 184 5.59 13.33 -0.81
#